data_AF-A0A916CKW1-F1
#
_entry.id   AF-A0A916CKW1-F1
#
_cell.length_a   1.000
_cell.length_b   1.000
_cell.length_c   1.000
_cell.angle_alpha   90.00
_cell.angle_beta   90.00
_cell.angle_gamma   90.00
#
_symmetry.space_group_name_H-M   'P 1'
#
loop_
_entity.id
_entity.type
_entity.pdbx_description
1 polymer ?
#
loop_
_entity_poly.entity_id
_entity_poly.type
_entity_poly.pdbx_seq_one_letter_code
_entity_poly.pdbx_strand_id
1 'polypeptide(L)'
;MAKHYGRGIAAVNYPTGMNLGGDPTQALIFCQPTGGFSVKLASTDLGQGLKTVIAQIAAETLGVPFDSVIVDTGDTDSAPHCMGTFASRATHRVGNAVIMAANEARKALLDVAAEDMDAAPEDLVLESG
;
A
#
# COMPACT_ATOMS: atom_id res chain seq x y z
N MET A 1 -43.24 19.93 -34.18
CA MET A 1 -42.81 20.27 -32.81
C MET A 1 -41.38 20.77 -32.86
N ALA A 2 -41.08 21.89 -32.18
CA ALA A 2 -39.73 22.43 -32.10
C ALA A 2 -38.84 21.53 -31.22
N LYS A 3 -37.58 21.31 -31.64
CA LYS A 3 -36.59 20.60 -30.82
C LYS A 3 -35.96 21.59 -29.84
N HIS A 4 -35.90 21.21 -28.57
CA HIS A 4 -35.15 21.93 -27.54
C HIS A 4 -33.88 21.15 -27.20
N TYR A 5 -32.75 21.86 -27.14
CA TYR A 5 -31.45 21.28 -26.78
C TYR A 5 -30.95 21.92 -25.49
N GLY A 6 -30.39 21.09 -24.61
CA GLY A 6 -29.76 21.52 -23.36
C GLY A 6 -28.32 21.04 -23.29
N ARG A 7 -27.45 21.86 -22.70
CA ARG A 7 -26.09 21.49 -22.30
C ARG A 7 -25.90 21.91 -20.85
N GLY A 8 -25.26 21.05 -20.07
CA GLY A 8 -24.92 21.29 -18.67
C GLY A 8 -23.49 20.88 -18.39
N ILE A 9 -22.84 21.59 -17.49
CA ILE A 9 -21.53 21.24 -16.92
C ILE A 9 -21.67 21.23 -15.40
N ALA A 10 -20.99 20.28 -14.77
CA ALA A 10 -20.83 20.24 -13.33
C ALA A 10 -19.37 19.91 -13.00
N ALA A 11 -18.93 20.36 -11.83
CA ALA A 11 -17.64 20.03 -11.26
C ALA A 11 -17.85 19.63 -9.79
N VAL A 12 -17.06 18.65 -9.33
CA VAL A 12 -17.07 18.16 -7.96
C VAL A 12 -15.65 18.13 -7.44
N ASN A 13 -15.50 18.51 -6.17
CA ASN A 13 -14.33 18.22 -5.35
C ASN A 13 -14.80 17.39 -4.16
N TYR A 14 -14.09 16.32 -3.83
CA TYR A 14 -14.37 15.50 -2.67
C TYR A 14 -13.07 15.19 -1.91
N PRO A 15 -13.00 15.47 -0.61
CA PRO A 15 -11.79 15.23 0.18
C PRO A 15 -11.51 13.73 0.34
N THR A 16 -10.24 13.40 0.60
CA THR A 16 -9.80 12.02 0.88
C THR A 16 -9.49 11.87 2.36
N GLY A 17 -10.13 10.90 3.02
CA GLY A 17 -9.99 10.66 4.46
C GLY A 17 -10.80 11.60 5.35
N MET A 18 -10.78 11.30 6.64
CA MET A 18 -11.41 12.09 7.69
C MET A 18 -10.32 12.76 8.54
N ASN A 19 -10.44 14.08 8.75
CA ASN A 19 -9.45 14.86 9.51
C ASN A 19 -9.88 15.12 10.98
N LEU A 20 -10.96 14.49 11.46
CA LEU A 20 -11.58 14.75 12.77
C LEU A 20 -10.99 13.85 13.89
N GLY A 21 -9.68 13.90 14.10
CA GLY A 21 -8.99 13.13 15.16
C GLY A 21 -7.84 12.24 14.69
N GLY A 22 -7.49 12.34 13.40
CA GLY A 22 -6.51 11.48 12.78
C GLY A 22 -7.16 10.21 12.22
N ASP A 23 -6.66 9.78 11.08
CA ASP A 23 -7.09 8.59 10.36
C ASP A 23 -5.96 7.55 10.48
N PRO A 24 -5.59 7.07 11.69
CA PRO A 24 -4.48 6.14 11.85
C PRO A 24 -4.78 4.82 11.14
N THR A 25 -3.78 4.36 10.41
CA THR A 25 -3.75 3.06 9.76
C THR A 25 -2.32 2.55 9.87
N GLN A 26 -2.18 1.27 10.14
CA GLN A 26 -0.91 0.56 10.15
C GLN A 26 -0.92 -0.54 9.10
N ALA A 27 0.27 -0.97 8.73
CA ALA A 27 0.50 -2.10 7.85
C ALA A 27 1.67 -2.92 8.39
N LEU A 28 1.64 -4.23 8.17
CA LEU A 28 2.78 -5.11 8.42
C LEU A 28 3.20 -5.76 7.11
N ILE A 29 4.51 -5.88 6.89
CA ILE A 29 5.08 -6.62 5.76
C ILE A 29 5.97 -7.72 6.30
N PHE A 30 5.79 -8.92 5.77
CA PHE A 30 6.58 -10.09 6.10
C PHE A 30 7.30 -10.57 4.85
N CYS A 31 8.62 -10.72 4.94
CA CYS A 31 9.42 -11.42 3.95
C CYS A 31 9.29 -12.93 4.20
N GLN A 32 9.05 -13.70 3.15
CA GLN A 32 8.91 -15.15 3.21
C GLN A 32 10.24 -15.81 2.80
N PRO A 33 10.56 -17.01 3.32
CA PRO A 33 11.77 -17.74 2.91
C PRO A 33 11.85 -18.06 1.41
N THR A 34 10.73 -18.00 0.70
CA THR A 34 10.63 -18.18 -0.76
C THR A 34 11.00 -16.92 -1.55
N GLY A 35 11.31 -15.80 -0.89
CA GLY A 35 11.56 -14.49 -1.51
C GLY A 35 10.30 -13.66 -1.78
N GLY A 36 9.11 -14.20 -1.51
CA GLY A 36 7.85 -13.47 -1.61
C GLY A 36 7.57 -12.59 -0.39
N PHE A 37 6.60 -11.68 -0.51
CA PHE A 37 6.18 -10.78 0.55
C PHE A 37 4.69 -10.91 0.83
N SER A 38 4.31 -10.86 2.10
CA SER A 38 2.91 -10.74 2.51
C SER A 38 2.66 -9.44 3.25
N VAL A 39 1.64 -8.71 2.82
CA VAL A 39 1.17 -7.47 3.46
C VAL A 39 -0.07 -7.79 4.29
N LYS A 40 -0.07 -7.47 5.58
CA LYS A 40 -1.25 -7.61 6.46
C LYS A 40 -1.86 -6.27 6.80
N LEU A 41 -3.18 -6.15 6.59
CA LEU A 41 -3.95 -4.92 6.77
C LEU A 41 -5.33 -5.19 7.38
N ALA A 42 -5.82 -4.27 8.22
CA ALA A 42 -7.18 -4.35 8.72
C ALA A 42 -8.21 -3.64 7.79
N SER A 43 -7.76 -2.85 6.80
CA SER A 43 -8.67 -2.33 5.76
C SER A 43 -9.17 -3.44 4.87
N THR A 44 -10.48 -3.53 4.72
CA THR A 44 -11.16 -4.54 3.90
C THR A 44 -11.28 -4.09 2.44
N ASP A 45 -11.01 -5.01 1.52
CA ASP A 45 -11.39 -4.84 0.12
C ASP A 45 -12.87 -5.20 -0.06
N LEU A 46 -13.65 -4.24 -0.53
CA LEU A 46 -15.10 -4.34 -0.77
C LEU A 46 -15.41 -4.43 -2.27
N GLY A 47 -14.39 -4.61 -3.11
CA GLY A 47 -14.49 -4.63 -4.58
C GLY A 47 -13.97 -3.36 -5.25
N GLN A 48 -13.47 -2.38 -4.49
CA GLN A 48 -12.84 -1.18 -5.03
C GLN A 48 -11.42 -1.43 -5.58
N GLY A 49 -10.86 -2.63 -5.37
CA GLY A 49 -9.52 -3.00 -5.83
C GLY A 49 -8.42 -2.63 -4.83
N LEU A 50 -8.74 -2.63 -3.52
CA LEU A 50 -7.75 -2.31 -2.49
C LEU A 50 -6.56 -3.27 -2.52
N LYS A 51 -6.79 -4.58 -2.63
CA LYS A 51 -5.70 -5.56 -2.64
C LYS A 51 -4.73 -5.31 -3.80
N THR A 52 -5.27 -5.02 -4.99
CA THR A 52 -4.46 -4.73 -6.17
C THR A 52 -3.61 -3.48 -5.99
N VAL A 53 -4.21 -2.36 -5.58
CA VAL A 53 -3.45 -1.10 -5.45
C VAL A 53 -2.40 -1.19 -4.34
N ILE A 54 -2.69 -1.91 -3.25
CA ILE A 54 -1.71 -2.14 -2.18
C ILE A 54 -0.58 -3.06 -2.64
N ALA A 55 -0.89 -4.13 -3.36
CA ALA A 55 0.14 -5.02 -3.91
C ALA A 55 1.08 -4.25 -4.86
N GLN A 56 0.53 -3.38 -5.71
CA GLN A 56 1.32 -2.49 -6.58
C GLN A 56 2.24 -1.56 -5.78
N ILE A 57 1.69 -0.89 -4.77
CA ILE A 57 2.46 0.04 -3.91
C ILE A 57 3.59 -0.70 -3.17
N ALA A 58 3.29 -1.86 -2.59
CA ALA A 58 4.28 -2.67 -1.90
C ALA A 58 5.36 -3.18 -2.85
N ALA A 59 4.98 -3.74 -3.99
CA ALA A 59 5.91 -4.26 -5.00
C ALA A 59 6.87 -3.18 -5.52
N GLU A 60 6.33 -2.01 -5.87
CA GLU A 60 7.13 -0.86 -6.30
C GLU A 60 8.12 -0.42 -5.21
N THR A 61 7.65 -0.29 -3.96
CA THR A 61 8.50 0.18 -2.86
C THR A 61 9.59 -0.85 -2.49
N LEU A 62 9.28 -2.14 -2.62
CA LEU A 62 10.22 -3.24 -2.36
C LEU A 62 11.17 -3.52 -3.54
N GLY A 63 10.83 -3.04 -4.75
CA GLY A 63 11.61 -3.31 -5.97
C GLY A 63 11.43 -4.73 -6.51
N VAL A 64 10.26 -5.34 -6.32
CA VAL A 64 9.98 -6.74 -6.71
C VAL A 64 8.82 -6.84 -7.69
N PRO A 65 8.66 -7.97 -8.42
CA PRO A 65 7.49 -8.20 -9.28
C PRO A 65 6.17 -8.16 -8.49
N PHE A 66 5.10 -7.69 -9.14
CA PHE A 66 3.75 -7.63 -8.55
C PHE A 66 3.29 -8.98 -7.99
N ASP A 67 3.55 -10.07 -8.72
CA ASP A 67 3.14 -11.44 -8.33
C ASP A 67 3.92 -11.99 -7.11
N SER A 68 5.00 -11.32 -6.69
CA SER A 68 5.74 -11.66 -5.47
C SER A 68 5.06 -11.13 -4.20
N VAL A 69 3.98 -10.35 -4.31
CA VAL A 69 3.29 -9.73 -3.19
C VAL A 69 1.88 -10.29 -3.03
N ILE A 70 1.59 -10.82 -1.83
CA ILE A 70 0.24 -11.23 -1.43
C ILE A 70 -0.29 -10.26 -0.39
N VAL A 71 -1.55 -9.83 -0.54
CA VAL A 71 -2.20 -8.89 0.39
C VAL A 71 -3.34 -9.58 1.12
N ASP A 72 -3.20 -9.67 2.44
CA ASP A 72 -4.22 -10.18 3.35
C ASP A 72 -4.92 -9.03 4.08
N THR A 73 -6.25 -9.10 4.13
CA THR A 73 -7.11 -8.01 4.58
C THR A 73 -8.20 -8.49 5.53
N GLY A 74 -8.40 -7.78 6.63
CA GLY A 74 -9.62 -7.90 7.45
C GLY A 74 -9.60 -9.02 8.50
N ASP A 75 -8.44 -9.61 8.78
CA ASP A 75 -8.24 -10.53 9.90
C ASP A 75 -7.79 -9.75 11.14
N THR A 76 -8.65 -9.65 12.15
CA THR A 76 -8.36 -8.92 13.40
C THR A 76 -7.35 -9.61 14.31
N ASP A 77 -7.13 -10.91 14.13
CA ASP A 77 -6.16 -11.65 14.95
C ASP A 77 -4.72 -11.38 14.47
N SER A 78 -4.55 -10.98 13.20
CA SER A 78 -3.21 -10.87 12.61
C SER A 78 -2.89 -9.55 11.92
N ALA A 79 -3.88 -8.68 11.69
CA ALA A 79 -3.66 -7.36 11.12
C ALA A 79 -3.47 -6.27 12.19
N PRO A 80 -2.65 -5.23 11.90
CA PRO A 80 -2.48 -4.11 12.82
C PRO A 80 -3.68 -3.15 12.74
N HIS A 81 -3.72 -2.17 13.65
CA HIS A 81 -4.85 -1.25 13.76
C HIS A 81 -5.14 -0.47 12.45
N CYS A 82 -6.43 -0.37 12.10
CA CYS A 82 -6.93 0.52 11.05
C CYS A 82 -8.31 1.04 11.40
N MET A 83 -8.59 2.32 11.08
CA MET A 83 -9.93 2.87 11.25
C MET A 83 -11.00 2.24 10.32
N GLY A 84 -10.58 1.49 9.29
CA GLY A 84 -11.47 0.81 8.34
C GLY A 84 -11.53 1.45 6.94
N THR A 85 -12.35 0.85 6.08
CA THR A 85 -12.54 1.23 4.67
C THR A 85 -13.72 2.18 4.51
N PHE A 86 -13.44 3.49 4.48
CA PHE A 86 -14.43 4.57 4.30
C PHE A 86 -13.75 5.85 3.77
N ALA A 87 -14.53 6.90 3.51
CA ALA A 87 -14.05 8.25 3.14
C ALA A 87 -13.03 8.31 1.99
N SER A 88 -13.11 7.38 1.02
CA SER A 88 -12.17 7.25 -0.10
C SER A 88 -10.69 7.19 0.33
N ARG A 89 -10.43 6.81 1.59
CA ARG A 89 -9.12 7.00 2.24
C ARG A 89 -8.11 5.91 1.92
N ALA A 90 -8.58 4.75 1.48
CA ALA A 90 -7.81 3.51 1.56
C ALA A 90 -6.49 3.61 0.77
N THR A 91 -6.53 3.95 -0.52
CA THR A 91 -5.32 4.13 -1.34
C THR A 91 -4.34 5.12 -0.72
N HIS A 92 -4.83 6.22 -0.16
CA HIS A 92 -3.97 7.25 0.42
C HIS A 92 -3.41 6.84 1.79
N ARG A 93 -4.26 6.55 2.77
CA ARG A 93 -3.85 6.27 4.16
C ARG A 93 -3.20 4.89 4.29
N VAL A 94 -3.82 3.87 3.72
CA VAL A 94 -3.30 2.49 3.76
C VAL A 94 -2.07 2.38 2.86
N GLY A 95 -2.10 2.99 1.67
CA GLY A 95 -0.94 3.02 0.78
C GLY A 95 0.29 3.63 1.45
N ASN A 96 0.16 4.78 2.12
CA ASN A 96 1.28 5.36 2.85
C ASN A 96 1.76 4.48 4.03
N ALA A 97 0.85 3.82 4.74
CA ALA A 97 1.25 2.86 5.79
C ALA A 97 2.08 1.70 5.21
N VAL A 98 1.70 1.21 4.04
CA VAL A 98 2.42 0.15 3.32
C VAL A 98 3.77 0.63 2.82
N ILE A 99 3.87 1.86 2.29
CA ILE A 99 5.16 2.46 1.89
C ILE A 99 6.11 2.52 3.09
N MET A 100 5.63 2.95 4.26
CA MET A 100 6.46 3.01 5.47
C MET A 100 6.96 1.62 5.88
N ALA A 101 6.05 0.63 5.95
CA ALA A 101 6.42 -0.75 6.30
C ALA A 101 7.35 -1.40 5.25
N ALA A 102 7.16 -1.12 3.97
CA ALA A 102 8.00 -1.61 2.88
C ALA A 102 9.41 -1.02 2.94
N ASN A 103 9.54 0.27 3.27
CA ASN A 103 10.86 0.88 3.45
C ASN A 103 11.59 0.32 4.68
N GLU A 104 10.88 0.00 5.76
CA GLU A 104 11.47 -0.67 6.92
C GLU A 104 11.99 -2.07 6.55
N ALA A 105 11.19 -2.86 5.83
CA ALA A 105 11.60 -4.17 5.33
C ALA A 105 12.79 -4.05 4.36
N ARG A 106 12.74 -3.10 3.42
CA ARG A 106 13.81 -2.81 2.46
C ARG A 106 15.11 -2.49 3.16
N LYS A 107 15.07 -1.64 4.20
CA LYS A 107 16.24 -1.29 4.98
C LYS A 107 16.84 -2.52 5.65
N ALA A 108 16.02 -3.33 6.33
CA ALA A 108 16.52 -4.54 6.99
C ALA A 108 17.17 -5.53 6.00
N LEU A 109 16.63 -5.65 4.79
CA LEU A 109 17.20 -6.49 3.73
C LEU A 109 18.54 -5.94 3.22
N LEU A 110 18.62 -4.62 2.99
CA LEU A 110 19.84 -3.96 2.54
C LEU A 110 20.95 -4.00 3.59
N ASP A 111 20.61 -3.87 4.87
CA ASP A 111 21.58 -3.97 5.97
C ASP A 111 22.24 -5.37 5.98
N VAL A 112 21.47 -6.43 5.78
CA VAL A 112 22.01 -7.81 5.67
C VAL A 112 22.83 -7.99 4.39
N ALA A 113 22.34 -7.50 3.24
CA ALA A 113 23.06 -7.61 1.98
C ALA A 113 24.39 -6.83 1.99
N ALA A 114 24.44 -5.68 2.68
CA ALA A 114 25.63 -4.87 2.82
C ALA A 114 26.74 -5.60 3.59
N GLU A 115 26.38 -6.29 4.67
CA GLU A 115 27.31 -7.14 5.43
C GLU A 115 27.86 -8.28 4.56
N ASP A 116 27.00 -8.96 3.80
CA ASP A 116 27.41 -10.07 2.92
C ASP A 116 28.28 -9.61 1.73
N MET A 117 28.07 -8.40 1.24
CA MET A 117 28.75 -7.84 0.07
C MET A 117 29.98 -6.98 0.39
N ASP A 118 30.27 -6.73 1.67
CA ASP A 118 31.33 -5.81 2.12
C ASP A 118 31.20 -4.42 1.45
N ALA A 119 29.97 -3.92 1.37
CA ALA A 119 29.60 -2.66 0.72
C ALA A 119 28.76 -1.78 1.64
N ALA A 120 28.74 -0.47 1.42
CA ALA A 120 27.85 0.42 2.17
C ALA A 120 26.39 0.21 1.72
N PRO A 121 25.39 0.21 2.64
CA PRO A 121 23.98 0.05 2.27
C PRO A 121 23.49 1.07 1.23
N GLU A 122 24.02 2.29 1.27
CA GLU A 122 23.73 3.36 0.30
C GLU A 122 24.25 3.08 -1.12
N ASP A 123 25.23 2.20 -1.29
CA ASP A 123 25.76 1.79 -2.59
C ASP A 123 24.94 0.64 -3.21
N LEU A 124 24.02 0.05 -2.44
CA LEU A 124 23.18 -1.04 -2.89
C LEU A 124 21.91 -0.55 -3.59
N VAL A 125 21.66 -1.11 -4.77
CA VAL A 125 20.46 -0.84 -5.56
C VAL A 125 19.66 -2.12 -5.67
N LEU A 126 18.35 -2.01 -5.43
CA LEU A 126 17.38 -3.06 -5.71
C LEU A 126 16.86 -2.86 -7.13
N GLU A 127 17.10 -3.82 -8.01
CA GLU A 127 16.67 -3.74 -9.41
C GLU A 127 16.11 -5.10 -9.86
N SER A 128 14.90 -5.07 -10.42
CA SER A 128 14.27 -6.21 -11.11
C SER A 128 14.00 -7.47 -10.26
N GLY A 129 13.83 -7.33 -8.95
CA GLY A 129 13.54 -8.43 -8.02
C GLY A 129 14.77 -9.22 -7.63
#